data_AF-A0A8S2WW52-F1
#
_entry.id   AF-A0A8S2WW52-F1
#
_cell.length_a   1.000
_cell.length_b   1.000
_cell.length_c   1.000
_cell.angle_alpha   90.00
_cell.angle_beta   90.00
_cell.angle_gamma   90.00
#
_symmetry.space_group_name_H-M   'P 1'
#
loop_
_entity.id
_entity.type
_entity.pdbx_description
1 polymer ?
#
loop_
_entity_poly.entity_id
_entity_poly.type
_entity_poly.pdbx_seq_one_letter_code
_entity_poly.pdbx_strand_id
1 'polypeptide(L)'
;LSDRLSSNLLSLIEYKYHVDTRKEQDFDQMQIYFRCCGSTSFKDWSLSPRFNSNNTAFVVPDSCCKSFEHKCAQKPFGIHPSNIYYQ
;
A
#
# COMPACT_ATOMS: atom_id res chain seq x y z
N LEU A 1 -20.64 1.27 8.65
CA LEU A 1 -20.38 1.66 7.24
C LEU A 1 -18.88 1.67 6.95
N SER A 2 -18.06 2.27 7.83
CA SER A 2 -16.60 2.25 7.76
C SER A 2 -16.01 0.84 7.64
N ASP A 3 -16.46 -0.11 8.46
CA ASP A 3 -15.88 -1.47 8.51
C ASP A 3 -16.04 -2.27 7.21
N ARG A 4 -17.16 -2.06 6.50
CA ARG A 4 -17.39 -2.70 5.19
C ARG A 4 -16.46 -2.14 4.13
N LEU A 5 -16.21 -0.83 4.16
CA LEU A 5 -15.26 -0.21 3.25
C LEU A 5 -13.84 -0.72 3.53
N SER A 6 -13.43 -0.76 4.80
CA SER A 6 -12.12 -1.29 5.18
C SER A 6 -11.95 -2.75 4.76
N SER A 7 -12.95 -3.61 5.01
CA SER A 7 -12.90 -5.00 4.56
C SER A 7 -12.77 -5.14 3.04
N ASN A 8 -13.49 -4.31 2.27
CA ASN A 8 -13.38 -4.31 0.82
C ASN A 8 -11.98 -3.90 0.34
N LEU A 9 -11.38 -2.86 0.93
CA LEU A 9 -10.03 -2.40 0.57
C LEU A 9 -8.96 -3.42 0.97
N LEU A 10 -9.12 -4.08 2.12
CA LEU A 10 -8.23 -5.16 2.54
C LEU A 10 -8.25 -6.33 1.55
N SER A 11 -9.45 -6.73 1.09
CA SER A 11 -9.59 -7.77 0.06
C SER A 11 -9.01 -7.36 -1.29
N LEU A 12 -9.03 -6.06 -1.61
CA LEU A 12 -8.41 -5.52 -2.81
C LEU A 12 -6.89 -5.70 -2.74
N ILE A 13 -6.27 -5.35 -1.61
CA ILE A 13 -4.81 -5.51 -1.38
C ILE A 13 -4.38 -6.98 -1.51
N GLU A 14 -5.15 -7.91 -0.94
CA GLU A 14 -4.80 -9.32 -0.90
C GLU A 14 -4.98 -10.01 -2.26
N TYR A 15 -6.07 -9.71 -2.99
CA TYR A 15 -6.48 -10.51 -4.15
C TYR A 15 -6.54 -9.79 -5.49
N LYS A 16 -6.60 -8.45 -5.51
CA LYS A 16 -6.89 -7.67 -6.72
C LYS A 16 -5.78 -6.72 -7.11
N TYR A 17 -5.00 -6.24 -6.14
CA TYR A 17 -3.86 -5.39 -6.38
C TYR A 17 -2.80 -6.14 -7.20
N HIS A 18 -2.34 -5.56 -8.32
CA HIS A 18 -1.52 -6.21 -9.36
C HIS A 18 -2.19 -7.33 -10.17
N VAL A 19 -3.50 -7.56 -9.99
CA VAL A 19 -4.29 -8.50 -10.81
C VAL A 19 -5.24 -7.73 -11.72
N ASP A 20 -5.88 -6.69 -11.20
CA ASP A 20 -6.77 -5.80 -11.94
C ASP A 20 -6.17 -4.39 -11.99
N THR A 21 -5.64 -4.02 -13.15
CA THR A 21 -4.96 -2.74 -13.37
C THR A 21 -5.85 -1.53 -13.08
N ARG A 22 -7.17 -1.63 -13.33
CA ARG A 22 -8.08 -0.51 -13.02
C ARG A 22 -8.23 -0.36 -11.51
N LYS A 23 -8.41 -1.47 -10.79
CA LYS A 23 -8.50 -1.46 -9.32
C LYS A 23 -7.22 -0.97 -8.66
N GLU A 24 -6.06 -1.34 -9.21
CA GLU A 24 -4.76 -0.83 -8.78
C GLU A 24 -4.68 0.69 -8.94
N GLN A 25 -4.96 1.21 -10.14
CA GLN A 25 -4.93 2.65 -10.42
C GLN A 25 -5.92 3.45 -9.55
N ASP A 26 -7.16 2.98 -9.43
CA ASP A 26 -8.18 3.63 -8.61
C ASP A 26 -7.75 3.67 -7.13
N PHE A 27 -7.15 2.59 -6.64
CA PHE A 27 -6.70 2.49 -5.25
C PHE A 27 -5.44 3.32 -4.98
N ASP A 28 -4.53 3.40 -5.95
CA ASP A 28 -3.34 4.27 -5.88
C ASP A 28 -3.74 5.75 -5.86
N GLN A 29 -4.69 6.14 -6.71
CA GLN A 29 -5.23 7.51 -6.71
C GLN A 29 -5.91 7.83 -5.38
N MET A 30 -6.68 6.89 -4.82
CA MET A 30 -7.29 7.06 -3.50
C MET A 30 -6.21 7.32 -2.42
N GLN A 31 -5.15 6.52 -2.40
CA GLN A 31 -4.06 6.68 -1.43
C GLN A 31 -3.32 8.01 -1.56
N ILE A 32 -3.04 8.44 -2.79
CA ILE A 32 -2.40 9.74 -3.06
C ILE A 32 -3.29 10.89 -2.62
N TYR A 33 -4.58 10.85 -2.99
CA TYR A 33 -5.52 11.93 -2.74
C TYR A 33 -5.81 12.10 -1.24
N PHE A 34 -6.09 10.99 -0.55
CA PHE A 34 -6.38 11.00 0.87
C PHE A 34 -5.14 10.95 1.75
N ARG A 35 -3.95 10.85 1.16
CA ARG A 35 -2.68 10.77 1.88
C ARG A 35 -2.73 9.67 2.94
N CYS A 36 -3.10 8.47 2.51
CA CYS A 36 -3.19 7.27 3.35
C CYS A 36 -2.40 6.11 2.73
N CYS A 37 -2.18 5.05 3.50
CA CYS A 37 -1.53 3.85 3.02
C CYS A 37 -2.20 2.59 3.56
N GLY A 38 -2.65 1.72 2.66
CA GLY A 38 -3.42 0.52 3.00
C GLY A 38 -4.90 0.80 3.24
N SER A 39 -5.60 -0.17 3.82
CA SER A 39 -7.02 -0.02 4.18
C SER A 39 -7.18 0.69 5.53
N THR A 40 -6.36 0.29 6.50
CA THR A 40 -6.33 0.80 7.87
C THR A 40 -4.90 1.09 8.32
N SER A 41 -3.93 0.43 7.70
CA SER A 41 -2.51 0.61 7.98
C SER A 41 -1.67 0.18 6.79
N PHE A 42 -0.48 0.76 6.65
CA PHE A 42 0.52 0.29 5.69
C PHE A 42 0.91 -1.19 5.91
N LYS A 43 0.63 -1.76 7.09
CA LYS A 43 0.84 -3.19 7.39
C LYS A 43 -0.10 -4.10 6.60
N ASP A 44 -1.22 -3.60 6.09
CA ASP A 44 -2.17 -4.37 5.27
C ASP A 44 -1.49 -4.96 4.02
N TRP A 45 -0.43 -4.30 3.54
CA TRP A 45 0.38 -4.76 2.42
C TRP A 45 1.14 -6.06 2.68
N SER A 46 1.23 -6.52 3.93
CA SER A 46 1.72 -7.87 4.26
C SER A 46 0.86 -9.00 3.69
N LEU A 47 -0.42 -8.72 3.40
CA LEU A 47 -1.34 -9.67 2.76
C LEU A 47 -1.11 -9.77 1.25
N SER A 48 -0.47 -8.77 0.64
CA SER A 48 -0.23 -8.78 -0.80
C SER A 48 0.87 -9.81 -1.14
N PRO A 49 0.60 -10.77 -2.05
CA PRO A 49 1.56 -11.80 -2.44
C PRO A 49 2.88 -11.23 -3.01
N ARG A 50 2.82 -10.03 -3.60
CA ARG A 50 3.97 -9.34 -4.19
C ARG A 50 4.96 -8.82 -3.13
N PHE A 51 4.43 -8.43 -1.96
CA PHE A 51 5.19 -7.77 -0.91
C PHE A 51 5.56 -8.71 0.24
N ASN A 52 5.02 -9.94 0.24
CA ASN A 52 5.36 -11.02 1.18
C ASN A 52 6.57 -11.86 0.71
N SER A 53 7.68 -11.22 0.31
CA SER A 53 8.91 -11.93 -0.05
C SER A 53 10.11 -11.51 0.82
N ASN A 54 10.52 -12.41 1.70
CA ASN A 54 11.82 -12.46 2.38
C ASN A 54 12.08 -11.45 3.51
N ASN A 55 11.18 -11.36 4.51
CA ASN A 55 11.49 -11.09 5.93
C ASN A 55 12.40 -9.89 6.30
N THR A 56 12.65 -8.94 5.39
CA THR A 56 13.69 -7.92 5.59
C THR A 56 13.20 -6.48 5.43
N ALA A 57 12.03 -6.26 4.82
CA ALA A 57 11.32 -4.98 4.90
C ALA A 57 9.88 -5.15 4.42
N PHE A 58 8.92 -4.50 5.08
CA PHE A 58 7.61 -4.27 4.48
C PHE A 58 7.82 -3.48 3.19
N VAL A 59 7.01 -3.77 2.17
CA VAL A 59 6.99 -3.04 0.90
C VAL A 59 5.55 -2.60 0.66
N VAL A 60 5.41 -1.38 0.18
CA VAL A 60 4.13 -0.77 -0.18
C VAL A 60 4.23 -0.22 -1.60
N PRO A 61 3.15 0.21 -2.24
CA PRO A 61 3.23 0.91 -3.52
C PRO A 61 3.75 2.35 -3.37
N ASP A 62 4.19 2.94 -4.47
CA ASP A 62 4.68 4.32 -4.50
C ASP A 62 3.58 5.34 -4.12
N SER A 63 2.30 4.99 -4.28
CA SER A 63 1.15 5.79 -3.82
C SER A 63 1.13 6.04 -2.31
N CYS A 64 1.82 5.21 -1.52
CA CYS A 64 1.96 5.39 -0.08
C CYS A 64 3.06 6.39 0.33
N CYS A 65 3.91 6.84 -0.61
CA CYS A 65 5.06 7.69 -0.30
C CYS A 65 4.64 9.17 -0.17
N LYS A 66 5.18 9.87 0.84
CA LYS A 66 5.02 11.33 0.99
C LYS A 66 5.84 12.13 -0.03
N SER A 67 6.98 11.59 -0.43
CA SER A 67 7.85 12.18 -1.47
C SER A 67 8.21 11.15 -2.54
N PHE A 68 8.17 11.58 -3.80
CA PHE A 68 8.54 10.75 -4.96
C PHE A 68 10.06 10.58 -5.11
N GLU A 69 10.87 11.46 -4.50
CA GLU A 69 12.33 11.50 -4.69
C GLU A 69 13.06 10.29 -4.10
N HIS A 70 12.45 9.60 -3.14
CA HIS A 70 13.11 8.57 -2.36
C HIS A 70 12.28 7.30 -2.31
N LYS A 71 12.17 6.61 -3.46
CA LYS A 71 11.79 5.19 -3.66
C LYS A 71 11.43 4.46 -2.36
N CYS A 72 10.38 4.90 -1.68
CA CYS A 72 10.18 4.57 -0.26
C CYS A 72 9.62 3.15 -0.12
N ALA A 73 9.30 2.59 -1.29
CA ALA A 73 8.72 1.30 -1.60
C ALA A 73 9.72 0.35 -2.28
N GLN A 74 11.00 0.70 -2.53
CA GLN A 74 11.90 -0.19 -3.28
C GLN A 74 12.99 -0.83 -2.41
N LYS A 75 13.22 -2.13 -2.63
CA LYS A 75 14.43 -2.83 -2.18
C LYS A 75 15.66 -2.19 -2.86
N PRO A 76 16.83 -2.06 -2.20
CA PRO A 76 17.21 -2.67 -0.92
C PRO A 76 16.85 -1.86 0.35
N PHE A 77 16.28 -0.66 0.21
CA PHE A 77 16.16 0.30 1.31
C PHE A 77 14.95 0.09 2.23
N GLY A 78 13.94 -0.65 1.75
CA GLY A 78 12.72 -0.94 2.51
C GLY A 78 11.88 0.31 2.78
N ILE A 79 10.76 0.15 3.49
CA ILE A 79 9.99 1.29 3.97
C ILE A 79 10.85 2.13 4.91
N HIS A 80 11.04 3.40 4.58
CA HIS A 80 11.42 4.40 5.57
C HIS A 80 10.15 4.91 6.26
N PRO A 81 9.85 4.52 7.52
CA PRO A 81 8.54 4.78 8.11
C PRO A 81 8.18 6.27 8.14
N SER A 82 9.15 7.19 8.22
CA SER A 82 8.84 8.62 8.19
C SER A 82 8.29 9.10 6.85
N ASN A 83 8.57 8.41 5.74
CA ASN A 83 8.15 8.78 4.39
C ASN A 83 6.85 8.09 3.93
N ILE A 84 6.13 7.43 4.83
CA ILE A 84 4.83 6.79 4.56
C ILE A 84 3.70 7.61 5.16
N TYR A 85 2.60 7.70 4.42
CA TYR A 85 1.34 8.22 4.93
C TYR A 85 0.73 7.29 5.99
N TYR A 86 0.45 7.84 7.17
CA TYR A 86 -0.29 7.16 8.24
C TYR A 86 -1.73 7.67 8.26
N GLN A 87 -2.67 6.78 8.55
CA GLN A 87 -4.04 7.15 8.95
C GLN A 87 -4.09 7.55 10.42
#